data_AF-A0A182ESF2-F1
#
_entry.id   AF-A0A182ESF2-F1
#
_cell.length_a   1.000
_cell.length_b   1.000
_cell.length_c   1.000
_cell.angle_alpha   90.00
_cell.angle_beta   90.00
_cell.angle_gamma   90.00
#
_symmetry.space_group_name_H-M   'P 1'
#
loop_
_entity.id
_entity.type
_entity.pdbx_description
1 polymer ?
#
loop_
_entity_poly.entity_id
_entity_poly.type
_entity_poly.pdbx_seq_one_letter_code
_entity_poly.pdbx_strand_id
1 'polypeptide(L)'
;MAPRLRKLSLINCEEDKLDLGILNFISNFPNRISKSLQIIWKRKCNRPSSFYNTLINEHWGLIKDFEIRVIPKKFTANKIGEKIIMWEMETMKTLYLQDFDVNDQGRILGIVMPPDVDIDSYCSEFMQNNESTSTVYL
;
A
#
# COMPACT_ATOMS: atom_id res chain seq x y z
N MET A 1 0.66 -12.65 -16.17
CA MET A 1 1.24 -11.61 -15.28
C MET A 1 0.72 -11.81 -13.87
N ALA A 2 1.55 -11.61 -12.84
CA ALA A 2 1.09 -11.67 -11.44
C ALA A 2 0.28 -10.40 -11.08
N PRO A 3 -0.78 -10.52 -10.25
CA PRO A 3 -1.63 -9.40 -9.89
C PRO A 3 -0.90 -8.35 -9.05
N ARG A 4 -1.29 -7.07 -9.20
CA ARG A 4 -0.75 -5.95 -8.40
C ARG A 4 -1.45 -5.94 -7.03
N LEU A 5 -0.70 -6.23 -5.98
CA LEU A 5 -1.21 -6.13 -4.61
C LEU A 5 -1.39 -4.67 -4.22
N ARG A 6 -2.63 -4.25 -3.92
CA ARG A 6 -2.95 -2.88 -3.48
C ARG A 6 -3.10 -2.76 -1.97
N LYS A 7 -3.64 -3.80 -1.32
CA LYS A 7 -3.89 -3.83 0.12
C LYS A 7 -3.57 -5.21 0.70
N LEU A 8 -2.81 -5.23 1.77
CA LEU A 8 -2.46 -6.40 2.57
C LEU A 8 -2.89 -6.17 4.02
N SER A 9 -3.41 -7.21 4.67
CA SER A 9 -3.80 -7.12 6.08
C SER A 9 -3.26 -8.31 6.84
N LEU A 10 -2.41 -8.04 7.83
CA LEU A 10 -1.73 -9.02 8.68
C LEU A 10 -2.34 -8.96 10.08
N ILE A 11 -3.38 -9.76 10.29
CA ILE A 11 -4.24 -9.66 11.48
C ILE A 11 -3.81 -10.67 12.56
N ASN A 12 -3.51 -11.90 12.15
CA ASN A 12 -3.15 -13.01 13.03
C ASN A 12 -1.78 -13.56 12.60
N CYS A 13 -0.71 -13.03 13.17
CA CYS A 13 0.65 -13.54 13.00
C CYS A 13 1.30 -13.66 14.38
N GLU A 14 2.36 -14.47 14.48
CA GLU A 14 3.21 -14.52 15.68
C GLU A 14 3.73 -13.11 15.98
N GLU A 15 3.40 -12.62 17.19
CA GLU A 15 3.55 -11.20 17.55
C GLU A 15 4.99 -10.71 17.46
N ASP A 16 5.95 -11.60 17.70
CA ASP A 16 7.38 -11.31 17.76
C ASP A 16 7.99 -11.12 16.37
N LYS A 17 7.30 -11.60 15.32
CA LYS A 17 7.79 -11.61 13.94
C LYS A 17 7.12 -10.58 13.04
N LEU A 18 6.08 -9.90 13.52
CA LEU A 18 5.31 -8.96 12.71
C LEU A 18 6.17 -7.81 12.19
N ASP A 19 6.91 -7.14 13.08
CA ASP A 19 7.76 -6.01 12.70
C ASP A 19 8.88 -6.44 11.75
N LEU A 20 9.48 -7.62 11.96
CA LEU A 20 10.46 -8.20 11.03
C LEU A 20 9.84 -8.43 9.64
N GLY A 21 8.60 -8.93 9.60
CA GLY A 21 7.83 -9.06 8.36
C GLY A 21 7.64 -7.73 7.66
N ILE A 22 7.23 -6.68 8.40
CA ILE A 22 7.05 -5.34 7.86
C ILE A 22 8.37 -4.76 7.35
N LEU A 23 9.47 -4.91 8.08
CA LEU A 23 10.80 -4.48 7.63
C LEU A 23 11.20 -5.16 6.32
N ASN A 24 10.92 -6.46 6.19
CA ASN A 24 11.15 -7.19 4.95
C ASN A 24 10.25 -6.71 3.80
N PHE A 25 9.03 -6.24 4.10
CA PHE A 25 8.18 -5.60 3.08
C PHE A 25 8.75 -4.25 2.63
N ILE A 26 9.23 -3.44 3.56
CA ILE A 26 9.83 -2.13 3.28
C ILE A 26 11.07 -2.31 2.40
N SER A 27 12.00 -3.19 2.79
CA SER A 27 13.26 -3.40 2.05
C SER A 27 13.04 -3.90 0.61
N ASN A 28 12.00 -4.69 0.38
CA ASN A 28 11.69 -5.23 -0.94
C ASN A 28 10.69 -4.38 -1.74
N PHE A 29 10.13 -3.32 -1.15
CA PHE A 29 9.12 -2.49 -1.81
C PHE A 29 9.60 -1.86 -3.12
N PRO A 30 10.85 -1.34 -3.22
CA PRO A 30 11.38 -0.82 -4.49
C PRO A 30 11.37 -1.86 -5.62
N ASN A 31 11.51 -3.15 -5.31
CA ASN A 31 11.53 -4.24 -6.29
C ASN A 31 10.14 -4.75 -6.68
N ARG A 32 9.07 -4.28 -6.02
CA ARG A 32 7.70 -4.74 -6.30
C ARG A 32 7.10 -4.07 -7.52
N ILE A 33 6.28 -4.81 -8.26
CA ILE A 33 5.49 -4.30 -9.39
C ILE A 33 4.41 -3.30 -8.92
N SER A 34 3.89 -3.47 -7.70
CA SER A 34 2.90 -2.56 -7.13
C SER A 34 3.47 -1.16 -6.94
N LYS A 35 2.88 -0.17 -7.62
CA LYS A 35 3.23 1.25 -7.42
C LYS A 35 2.74 1.81 -6.08
N SER A 36 1.62 1.29 -5.61
CA SER A 36 0.98 1.75 -4.38
C SER A 36 0.50 0.54 -3.59
N LEU A 37 0.96 0.42 -2.35
CA LEU A 37 0.65 -0.70 -1.46
C LEU A 37 0.27 -0.18 -0.08
N GLN A 38 -0.87 -0.63 0.43
CA GLN A 38 -1.27 -0.45 1.82
C GLN A 38 -1.08 -1.74 2.60
N ILE A 39 -0.31 -1.70 3.68
CA ILE A 39 -0.15 -2.78 4.63
C ILE A 39 -0.78 -2.35 5.94
N ILE A 40 -1.75 -3.13 6.38
CA ILE A 40 -2.39 -2.98 7.69
C ILE A 40 -1.92 -4.14 8.55
N TRP A 41 -1.41 -3.89 9.75
CA TRP A 41 -1.02 -4.99 10.65
C TRP A 41 -1.35 -4.73 12.11
N LYS A 42 -1.60 -5.81 12.84
CA LYS A 42 -1.97 -5.77 14.26
C LYS A 42 -0.73 -5.71 15.13
N ARG A 43 -0.29 -4.50 15.52
CA ARG A 43 0.86 -4.31 16.42
C ARG A 43 0.49 -4.56 17.89
N LYS A 44 1.47 -4.96 18.71
CA LYS A 44 1.31 -5.18 20.17
C LYS A 44 0.85 -3.90 20.86
N CYS A 45 -0.23 -3.97 21.64
CA CYS A 45 -0.81 -2.80 22.34
C CYS A 45 0.14 -2.13 23.36
N ASN A 46 1.14 -2.86 23.87
CA ASN A 46 1.97 -2.44 25.00
C ASN A 46 3.38 -1.99 24.61
N ARG A 47 3.62 -1.59 23.36
CA ARG A 47 4.94 -1.06 22.97
C ARG A 47 5.04 0.41 23.33
N PRO A 48 6.12 0.83 24.02
CA PRO A 48 6.28 2.21 24.46
C PRO A 48 6.62 3.17 23.31
N SER A 49 7.18 2.66 22.21
CA SER A 49 7.61 3.43 21.04
C SER A 49 6.71 3.22 19.83
N SER A 50 6.57 4.27 19.01
CA SER A 50 6.02 4.14 17.66
C SER A 50 6.95 3.30 16.79
N PHE A 51 6.39 2.57 15.83
CA PHE A 51 7.13 1.86 14.79
C PHE A 51 7.97 2.84 13.97
N TYR A 52 7.48 4.06 13.73
CA TYR A 52 8.28 5.10 13.08
C TYR A 52 9.58 5.41 13.83
N ASN A 53 9.55 5.49 15.17
CA ASN A 53 10.76 5.73 15.96
C ASN A 53 11.74 4.57 15.83
N THR A 54 11.26 3.33 15.81
CA THR A 54 12.11 2.15 15.53
C THR A 54 12.72 2.25 14.13
N LEU A 55 11.96 2.67 13.11
CA LEU A 55 12.49 2.85 11.76
C LEU A 55 13.63 3.87 11.71
N ILE A 56 13.47 5.05 12.34
CA ILE A 56 14.53 6.06 12.35
C ILE A 56 15.75 5.58 13.14
N ASN A 57 15.54 5.04 14.34
CA ASN A 57 16.65 4.79 15.26
C ASN A 57 17.46 3.54 14.88
N GLU A 58 16.79 2.52 14.35
CA GLU A 58 17.40 1.20 14.13
C GLU A 58 17.53 0.86 12.65
N HIS A 59 16.71 1.47 11.78
CA HIS A 59 16.58 1.09 10.37
C HIS A 59 16.64 2.28 9.41
N TRP A 60 17.32 3.37 9.78
CA TRP A 60 17.44 4.56 8.95
C TRP A 60 17.91 4.24 7.53
N GLY A 61 18.87 3.33 7.38
CA GLY A 61 19.39 2.91 6.09
C GLY A 61 18.34 2.31 5.14
N LEU A 62 17.22 1.79 5.65
CA LEU A 62 16.10 1.28 4.83
C LEU A 62 15.15 2.37 4.37
N ILE A 63 15.06 3.47 5.12
CA ILE A 63 14.01 4.48 4.93
C ILE A 63 14.56 5.86 4.49
N LYS A 64 15.88 6.05 4.48
CA LYS A 64 16.56 7.32 4.17
C LYS A 64 16.22 7.92 2.80
N ASP A 65 15.88 7.08 1.83
CA ASP A 65 15.61 7.49 0.44
C ASP A 65 14.11 7.76 0.20
N PHE A 66 13.28 7.58 1.23
CA PHE A 66 11.86 7.87 1.19
C PHE A 66 11.55 9.21 1.83
N GLU A 67 10.62 9.96 1.23
CA GLU A 67 9.91 11.00 1.97
C GLU A 67 8.83 10.33 2.83
N ILE A 68 8.72 10.76 4.09
CA ILE A 68 7.88 10.09 5.09
C ILE A 68 6.95 11.07 5.78
N ARG A 69 5.68 10.71 5.88
CA ARG A 69 4.66 11.39 6.68
C ARG A 69 4.05 10.43 7.68
N VAL A 70 4.06 10.84 8.94
CA VAL A 70 3.43 10.10 10.03
C VAL A 70 2.15 10.81 10.46
N ILE A 71 1.07 10.06 10.57
CA ILE A 71 -0.23 10.54 11.02
C ILE A 71 -0.62 9.72 12.24
N PRO A 72 -0.75 10.34 13.43
CA PRO A 72 -1.25 9.64 14.60
C PRO A 72 -2.72 9.27 14.39
N LYS A 73 -3.07 8.00 14.66
CA LYS A 73 -4.43 7.48 14.59
C LYS A 73 -4.90 7.16 16.01
N LYS A 74 -6.01 7.77 16.44
CA LYS A 74 -6.70 7.37 17.68
C LYS A 74 -7.61 6.19 17.37
N PHE A 75 -7.34 5.05 18.02
CA PHE A 75 -8.18 3.84 17.91
C PHE A 75 -9.25 3.81 19.00
N THR A 76 -8.88 4.22 20.22
CA THR A 76 -9.78 4.42 21.36
C THR A 76 -9.26 5.57 22.24
N ALA A 77 -9.96 5.91 23.34
CA ALA A 77 -9.53 6.96 24.28
C ALA A 77 -8.09 6.77 24.81
N ASN A 78 -7.67 5.51 24.98
CA ASN A 78 -6.37 5.15 25.56
C ASN A 78 -5.42 4.46 24.58
N LYS A 79 -5.83 4.26 23.32
CA LYS A 79 -5.02 3.59 22.31
C LYS A 79 -4.76 4.50 21.12
N ILE A 80 -3.51 4.93 21.03
CA ILE A 80 -2.95 5.65 19.89
C ILE A 80 -2.13 4.65 19.10
N GLY A 81 -2.25 4.65 17.79
CA GLY A 81 -1.26 4.04 16.90
C GLY A 81 -1.03 4.95 15.72
N GLU A 82 -0.52 4.41 14.63
CA GLU A 82 0.03 5.25 13.58
C GLU A 82 -0.35 4.81 12.17
N LYS A 83 -0.34 5.80 11.28
CA LYS A 83 -0.27 5.61 9.84
C LYS A 83 1.02 6.27 9.35
N ILE A 84 1.89 5.49 8.73
CA ILE A 84 3.13 5.97 8.11
C ILE A 84 2.91 5.89 6.60
N ILE A 85 3.19 6.98 5.91
CA ILE A 85 3.14 7.08 4.46
C ILE A 85 4.57 7.34 4.01
N MET A 86 5.10 6.46 3.16
CA MET A 86 6.43 6.59 2.60
C MET A 86 6.30 6.66 1.08
N TRP A 87 6.97 7.62 0.44
CA TRP A 87 7.00 7.70 -1.01
C TRP A 87 8.41 7.91 -1.54
N GLU A 88 8.69 7.22 -2.65
CA GLU A 88 9.96 7.27 -3.36
C GLU A 88 9.78 8.15 -4.61
N MET A 89 10.51 9.26 -4.68
CA MET A 89 10.31 10.28 -5.72
C MET A 89 10.71 9.81 -7.11
N GLU A 90 11.75 8.97 -7.22
CA GLU A 90 12.25 8.48 -8.51
C GLU A 90 11.24 7.57 -9.21
N THR A 91 10.65 6.63 -8.46
CA THR A 91 9.75 5.60 -9.02
C THR A 91 8.27 5.98 -8.86
N MET A 92 7.98 7.08 -8.17
CA MET A 92 6.64 7.51 -7.77
C MET A 92 5.87 6.39 -7.02
N LYS A 93 6.61 5.56 -6.26
CA LYS A 93 6.01 4.48 -5.47
C LYS A 93 5.59 4.99 -4.10
N THR A 94 4.52 4.42 -3.56
CA THR A 94 3.99 4.80 -2.24
C THR A 94 3.63 3.57 -1.40
N LEU A 95 4.18 3.52 -0.19
CA LEU A 95 3.86 2.52 0.82
C LEU A 95 3.07 3.18 1.95
N TYR A 96 1.91 2.61 2.26
CA TYR A 96 1.11 2.99 3.42
C TYR A 96 1.22 1.88 4.44
N LEU A 97 1.65 2.23 5.64
CA LEU A 97 1.76 1.35 6.78
C LEU A 97 0.76 1.83 7.82
N GLN A 98 -0.08 0.93 8.33
CA GLN A 98 -1.15 1.33 9.25
C GLN A 98 -1.35 0.28 10.33
N ASP A 99 -1.33 0.73 11.59
CA ASP A 99 -1.73 -0.09 12.72
C ASP A 99 -3.20 -0.55 12.59
N PHE A 100 -3.45 -1.80 12.96
CA PHE A 100 -4.76 -2.41 13.10
C PHE A 100 -5.14 -2.53 14.57
N ASP A 101 -6.37 -2.14 14.89
CA ASP A 101 -7.00 -2.44 16.16
C ASP A 101 -8.17 -3.41 15.99
N VAL A 102 -8.50 -4.17 17.03
CA VAL A 102 -9.66 -5.08 17.01
C VAL A 102 -10.98 -4.34 16.79
N ASN A 103 -11.08 -3.07 17.19
CA ASN A 103 -12.23 -2.23 16.89
C ASN A 103 -12.30 -1.80 15.40
N ASP A 104 -11.25 -2.02 14.60
CA ASP A 104 -11.25 -1.86 13.15
C ASP A 104 -11.77 -3.12 12.41
N GLN A 105 -12.19 -4.20 13.11
CA GLN A 105 -12.62 -5.48 12.50
C GLN A 105 -13.74 -5.35 11.45
N GLY A 106 -14.53 -4.28 11.48
CA GLY A 106 -15.56 -4.00 10.46
C GLY A 106 -15.07 -3.43 9.12
N ARG A 107 -13.74 -3.22 8.93
CA ARG A 107 -13.21 -2.40 7.80
C ARG A 107 -12.23 -3.11 6.85
N ILE A 108 -12.06 -4.43 6.95
CA ILE A 108 -11.02 -5.13 6.17
C ILE A 108 -11.59 -6.30 5.37
N LEU A 109 -11.87 -6.01 4.09
CA LEU A 109 -11.82 -6.97 2.99
C LEU A 109 -10.52 -6.72 2.23
N GLY A 110 -9.73 -7.77 1.97
CA GLY A 110 -8.60 -7.69 1.05
C GLY A 110 -9.11 -7.54 -0.37
N ILE A 111 -8.66 -6.50 -1.09
CA ILE A 111 -9.10 -6.23 -2.46
C ILE A 111 -7.94 -6.58 -3.40
N VAL A 112 -8.11 -7.65 -4.16
CA VAL A 112 -7.25 -7.97 -5.30
C VAL A 112 -7.83 -7.23 -6.50
N MET A 113 -7.07 -6.29 -7.05
CA MET A 113 -7.46 -5.60 -8.27
C MET A 113 -6.84 -6.34 -9.47
N PRO A 114 -7.58 -6.46 -10.59
CA PRO A 114 -6.96 -6.86 -11.85
C PRO A 114 -5.84 -5.87 -12.22
N PRO A 115 -4.86 -6.29 -13.02
CA PRO A 115 -3.84 -5.38 -13.54
C PRO A 115 -4.52 -4.20 -14.24
N ASP A 116 -3.97 -2.99 -14.07
CA ASP A 116 -4.43 -1.82 -14.84
C ASP A 116 -4.26 -2.18 -16.32
N VAL A 117 -5.36 -2.22 -17.08
CA VAL A 117 -5.30 -2.37 -18.54
C VAL A 117 -4.60 -1.11 -19.05
N ASP A 118 -3.51 -1.27 -19.80
CA ASP A 118 -2.83 -0.14 -20.41
C ASP A 118 -3.88 0.66 -21.20
N ILE A 119 -4.11 1.90 -20.78
CA ILE A 119 -5.12 2.79 -21.37
C ILE A 119 -4.86 3.00 -22.87
N ASP A 120 -3.63 2.75 -23.31
CA ASP A 120 -3.23 2.74 -24.72
C ASP A 120 -3.95 1.66 -25.55
N SER A 121 -4.47 0.59 -24.94
CA SER A 121 -5.26 -0.44 -25.63
C SER A 121 -6.71 -0.01 -25.91
N TYR A 122 -7.27 0.90 -25.12
CA TYR A 122 -8.64 1.40 -25.32
C TYR A 122 -8.72 2.46 -26.42
N CYS A 123 -7.64 3.20 -26.66
CA CYS A 123 -7.58 4.18 -27.75
C CYS A 123 -7.57 3.52 -29.14
N SER A 124 -7.01 2.31 -29.29
CA SER A 124 -7.00 1.59 -30.57
C SER A 124 -8.34 0.98 -30.95
N GLU A 125 -9.13 0.48 -29.99
CA GLU A 125 -10.44 -0.12 -30.28
C GLU A 125 -11.54 0.92 -30.51
N PHE A 126 -11.44 2.12 -29.92
CA PHE A 126 -12.39 3.21 -30.18
C PHE A 126 -12.10 4.00 -31.46
N MET A 127 -10.87 3.97 -31.97
CA MET A 127 -10.50 4.66 -33.22
C MET A 127 -10.74 3.80 -34.47
N GLN A 128 -10.80 2.46 -34.36
CA GLN A 128 -11.07 1.57 -35.51
C GLN A 128 -12.56 1.44 -35.89
N ASN A 129 -13.49 1.85 -35.01
CA ASN A 129 -14.93 1.70 -35.27
C ASN A 129 -15.58 2.92 -35.94
N ASN A 130 -14.83 3.98 -36.25
CA ASN A 130 -15.36 5.20 -36.86
C ASN A 130 -15.02 5.39 -38.34
N GLU A 131 -14.41 4.41 -38.99
CA GLU A 131 -14.26 4.41 -40.44
C GLU A 131 -15.21 3.40 -41.07
N SER A 132 -16.13 3.93 -41.89
CA SER A 132 -16.92 3.22 -42.91
C SER A 132 -18.29 2.69 -42.51
N THR A 133 -19.31 3.56 -42.58
CA THR A 133 -20.46 3.35 -43.49
C THR A 133 -21.05 4.70 -43.91
N SER A 134 -20.37 5.36 -44.85
CA SER A 134 -21.00 6.34 -45.73
C SER A 134 -21.29 5.67 -47.06
N THR A 135 -22.52 5.21 -47.27
CA THR A 135 -23.07 5.01 -48.61
C THR A 135 -24.45 5.63 -48.66
N VAL A 136 -24.47 6.87 -49.15
CA VAL A 136 -25.64 7.54 -49.72
C VAL A 136 -25.90 6.91 -51.08
N TYR A 137 -27.14 6.52 -51.38
CA TYR A 137 -27.67 6.58 -52.74
C TYR A 137 -29.17 6.95 -52.71
N LEU A 138 -29.42 8.13 -53.30
CA LEU A 138 -30.63 8.72 -53.93
C LEU A 138 -32.02 8.40 -53.36
#